data_AF-A0A971S6J3-F1
#
_entry.id   AF-A0A971S6J3-F1
#
_cell.length_a   1.000
_cell.length_b   1.000
_cell.length_c   1.000
_cell.angle_alpha   90.00
_cell.angle_beta   90.00
_cell.angle_gamma   90.00
#
_symmetry.space_group_name_H-M   'P 1'
#
loop_
_entity.id
_entity.type
_entity.pdbx_description
1 polymer ?
#
loop_
_entity_poly.entity_id
_entity_poly.type
_entity_poly.pdbx_seq_one_letter_code
_entity_poly.pdbx_strand_id
1 'polypeptide(L)'
;MGLYSEMIEEEKIFERLEDSKNILLITCPGCACESLSYSEEIPCRKIEERDMEKNALATLEVRNKWINKLSNQGKNVKTINVIFPCEMFDDERDKITNNLNNVDTVLILACSSAYVGIKDLIKNKDIKIVPMMKTKGSFVMRLVKDESGANSRIDKENSRIFKNKI
;
A
#
# COMPACT_ATOMS: atom_id res chain seq x y z
N MET A 1 3.99 15.69 -5.81
CA MET A 1 2.55 15.49 -6.09
C MET A 1 2.23 14.04 -5.82
N GLY A 2 1.16 13.74 -5.08
CA GLY A 2 0.80 12.35 -4.77
C GLY A 2 0.23 11.62 -5.98
N LEU A 3 0.12 10.30 -5.89
CA LEU A 3 -0.57 9.48 -6.89
C LEU A 3 -1.88 8.96 -6.33
N TYR A 4 -2.97 9.12 -7.08
CA TYR A 4 -4.23 8.47 -6.76
C TYR A 4 -4.24 7.06 -7.34
N SER A 5 -4.44 6.06 -6.49
CA SER A 5 -4.49 4.66 -6.88
C SER A 5 -5.72 3.96 -6.30
N GLU A 6 -6.38 3.15 -7.10
CA GLU A 6 -7.51 2.34 -6.67
C GLU A 6 -7.05 0.90 -6.43
N MET A 7 -7.73 0.17 -5.54
CA MET A 7 -7.51 -1.26 -5.41
C MET A 7 -7.78 -1.96 -6.74
N ILE A 8 -6.93 -2.92 -7.08
CA ILE A 8 -7.25 -3.91 -8.11
C ILE A 8 -8.37 -4.80 -7.55
N GLU A 9 -9.29 -5.22 -8.43
CA GLU A 9 -10.35 -6.17 -8.08
C GLU A 9 -9.79 -7.36 -7.33
N GLU A 10 -10.50 -7.76 -6.27
CA GLU A 10 -10.05 -8.75 -5.32
C GLU A 10 -9.82 -10.11 -5.99
N GLU A 11 -10.72 -10.51 -6.87
CA GLU A 11 -10.66 -11.75 -7.64
C GLU A 11 -9.37 -11.82 -8.46
N LYS A 12 -9.02 -10.72 -9.14
CA LYS A 12 -7.79 -10.61 -9.94
C LYS A 12 -6.52 -10.70 -9.09
N ILE A 13 -6.57 -10.24 -7.83
CA ILE A 13 -5.45 -10.40 -6.90
C ILE A 13 -5.36 -11.87 -6.48
N PHE A 14 -6.48 -12.52 -6.14
CA PHE A 14 -6.48 -13.93 -5.73
C PHE A 14 -6.05 -14.88 -6.85
N GLU A 15 -6.49 -14.67 -8.10
CA GLU A 15 -6.01 -15.42 -9.27
C GLU A 15 -4.48 -15.35 -9.37
N ARG A 16 -3.90 -14.18 -9.11
CA ARG A 16 -2.45 -13.99 -9.10
C ARG A 16 -1.76 -14.58 -7.87
N LEU A 17 -2.49 -15.05 -6.86
CA LEU A 17 -1.95 -15.62 -5.64
C LEU A 17 -2.22 -17.13 -5.53
N GLU A 18 -2.81 -17.78 -6.54
CA GLU A 18 -3.24 -19.18 -6.48
C GLU A 18 -2.14 -20.10 -5.93
N ASP A 19 -0.98 -20.13 -6.58
CA ASP A 19 0.18 -20.95 -6.20
C ASP A 19 1.07 -20.37 -5.09
N SER A 20 0.73 -19.20 -4.55
CA SER A 20 1.53 -18.52 -3.53
C SER A 20 1.33 -19.16 -2.15
N LYS A 21 2.43 -19.44 -1.43
CA LYS A 21 2.38 -20.02 -0.07
C LYS A 21 2.95 -19.09 0.98
N ASN A 22 4.10 -18.48 0.73
CA ASN A 22 4.80 -17.58 1.64
C ASN A 22 4.84 -16.17 1.05
N ILE A 23 3.96 -15.32 1.55
CA ILE A 23 3.73 -13.97 1.04
C ILE A 23 4.42 -12.94 1.94
N LEU A 24 5.18 -12.03 1.33
CA LEU A 24 5.56 -10.77 1.96
C LEU A 24 4.63 -9.67 1.45
N LEU A 25 3.77 -9.15 2.33
CA LEU A 25 2.93 -7.99 2.07
C LEU A 25 3.68 -6.71 2.45
N ILE A 26 4.13 -5.97 1.45
CA ILE A 26 4.79 -4.68 1.59
C ILE A 26 3.74 -3.59 1.47
N THR A 27 3.65 -2.70 2.45
CA THR A 27 2.71 -1.58 2.40
C THR A 27 3.42 -0.24 2.50
N CYS A 28 2.92 0.75 1.76
CA CYS A 28 3.42 2.12 1.79
C CYS A 28 2.42 3.01 2.55
N PRO A 29 2.86 3.74 3.59
CA PRO A 29 1.97 4.64 4.32
C PRO A 29 1.75 5.99 3.61
N GLY A 30 2.35 6.24 2.44
CA GLY A 30 2.21 7.48 1.65
C GLY A 30 0.94 7.50 0.78
N CYS A 31 1.10 7.67 -0.54
CA CYS A 31 0.01 7.82 -1.51
C CYS A 31 -1.10 6.75 -1.43
N ALA A 32 -0.74 5.52 -1.05
CA ALA A 32 -1.73 4.46 -0.89
C ALA A 32 -2.70 4.75 0.26
N CYS A 33 -2.22 5.26 1.40
CA CYS A 33 -3.05 5.61 2.55
C CYS A 33 -4.09 6.69 2.18
N GLU A 34 -3.62 7.72 1.47
CA GLU A 34 -4.47 8.84 1.05
C GLU A 34 -5.48 8.40 -0.01
N SER A 35 -5.06 7.52 -0.94
CA SER A 35 -5.96 7.00 -1.97
C SER A 35 -7.04 6.08 -1.39
N LEU A 36 -6.66 5.21 -0.45
CA LEU A 36 -7.59 4.31 0.24
C LEU A 36 -8.58 5.09 1.11
N SER A 37 -8.12 6.12 1.83
CA SER A 37 -9.03 6.99 2.59
C SER A 37 -10.03 7.70 1.67
N TYR A 38 -9.59 8.14 0.49
CA TYR A 38 -10.48 8.75 -0.50
C TYR A 38 -11.49 7.74 -1.08
N SER A 39 -11.07 6.53 -1.47
CA SER A 39 -11.95 5.57 -2.15
C SER A 39 -12.86 4.79 -1.20
N GLU A 40 -12.34 4.37 -0.04
CA GLU A 40 -13.02 3.46 0.89
C GLU A 40 -13.69 4.19 2.07
N GLU A 41 -13.55 5.52 2.15
CA GLU A 41 -14.10 6.35 3.24
C GLU A 41 -13.58 5.98 4.64
N ILE A 42 -12.38 5.41 4.69
CA ILE A 42 -11.67 5.06 5.93
C ILE A 42 -10.88 6.29 6.43
N PRO A 43 -10.72 6.49 7.75
CA PRO A 43 -9.80 7.49 8.29
C PRO A 43 -8.40 7.38 7.68
N CYS A 44 -7.82 8.51 7.26
CA CYS A 44 -6.52 8.55 6.61
C CYS A 44 -5.41 8.32 7.62
N ARG A 45 -5.19 9.29 8.52
CA ARG A 45 -4.11 9.23 9.53
C ARG A 45 -4.53 9.63 10.91
N LYS A 46 -3.96 8.99 11.93
CA LYS A 46 -4.06 9.44 13.33
C LYS A 46 -3.22 10.71 13.53
N ILE A 47 -3.81 11.79 14.06
CA ILE A 47 -3.16 13.12 14.08
C ILE A 47 -2.03 13.21 15.11
N GLU A 48 -2.25 12.66 16.30
CA GLU A 48 -1.26 12.75 17.40
C GLU A 48 -0.10 11.75 17.26
N GLU A 49 -0.19 10.81 16.33
CA GLU A 49 0.88 9.83 16.07
C GLU A 49 1.82 10.35 14.98
N ARG A 50 3.09 10.56 15.35
CA ARG A 50 4.12 11.09 14.45
C ARG A 50 4.79 10.00 13.64
N ASP A 51 4.76 8.75 14.12
CA ASP A 51 5.30 7.61 13.40
C ASP A 51 4.42 7.28 12.19
N MET A 52 4.96 7.51 10.99
CA MET A 52 4.23 7.32 9.74
C MET A 52 3.82 5.86 9.51
N GLU A 53 4.57 4.89 10.05
CA GLU A 53 4.20 3.48 9.95
C GLU A 53 3.00 3.14 10.82
N LYS A 54 2.81 3.86 11.94
CA LYS A 54 1.72 3.64 12.89
C LYS A 54 0.51 4.52 12.63
N ASN A 55 0.72 5.69 12.04
CA ASN A 55 -0.38 6.64 11.84
C ASN A 55 -1.21 6.39 10.60
N ALA A 56 -0.75 5.59 9.62
CA ALA A 56 -1.41 5.39 8.33
C ALA A 56 -2.62 4.44 8.38
N LEU A 57 -3.68 4.86 9.10
CA LEU A 57 -4.86 4.06 9.43
C LEU A 57 -5.48 3.34 8.22
N ALA A 58 -5.73 4.04 7.12
CA ALA A 58 -6.34 3.43 5.93
C ALA A 58 -5.52 2.26 5.36
N THR A 59 -4.19 2.43 5.28
CA THR A 59 -3.28 1.36 4.83
C THR A 59 -3.27 0.21 5.84
N LEU A 60 -3.19 0.50 7.14
CA LEU A 60 -3.17 -0.51 8.19
C LEU A 60 -4.46 -1.35 8.21
N GLU A 61 -5.62 -0.71 8.03
CA GLU A 61 -6.90 -1.40 7.99
C GLU A 61 -7.01 -2.34 6.79
N VAL A 62 -6.69 -1.86 5.59
CA VAL A 62 -6.71 -2.67 4.38
C VAL A 62 -5.68 -3.79 4.45
N ARG A 63 -4.47 -3.51 4.96
CA ARG A 63 -3.44 -4.52 5.21
C ARG A 63 -3.96 -5.63 6.13
N ASN A 64 -4.58 -5.28 7.25
CA ASN A 64 -5.10 -6.25 8.21
C ASN A 64 -6.26 -7.08 7.61
N LYS A 65 -7.15 -6.46 6.83
CA LYS A 65 -8.18 -7.18 6.06
C LYS A 65 -7.57 -8.24 5.14
N TRP A 66 -6.51 -7.89 4.40
CA TRP A 66 -5.83 -8.81 3.50
C TRP A 66 -5.03 -9.90 4.22
N ILE A 67 -4.37 -9.60 5.33
CA ILE A 67 -3.71 -10.62 6.18
C ILE A 67 -4.73 -11.68 6.57
N ASN A 68 -5.90 -11.28 7.05
CA ASN A 68 -6.95 -12.21 7.48
C ASN A 68 -7.45 -13.08 6.32
N LYS A 69 -7.74 -12.46 5.17
CA LYS A 69 -8.22 -13.19 3.98
C LYS A 69 -7.20 -14.23 3.49
N LEU A 70 -5.93 -13.85 3.39
CA LEU A 70 -4.86 -14.74 2.92
C LEU A 70 -4.54 -15.84 3.94
N SER A 71 -4.54 -15.52 5.23
CA SER A 71 -4.33 -16.51 6.29
C SER A 71 -5.46 -17.53 6.34
N ASN A 72 -6.71 -17.11 6.11
CA ASN A 72 -7.86 -18.02 6.01
C ASN A 72 -7.77 -18.99 4.83
N GLN A 73 -6.96 -18.67 3.81
CA GLN A 73 -6.62 -19.57 2.69
C GLN A 73 -5.39 -20.45 2.97
N GLY A 74 -4.87 -20.45 4.22
CA GLY A 74 -3.70 -21.24 4.61
C GLY A 74 -2.37 -20.67 4.12
N LYS A 75 -2.31 -19.40 3.71
CA LYS A 75 -1.08 -18.73 3.26
C LYS A 75 -0.32 -18.15 4.45
N ASN A 76 1.01 -18.24 4.43
CA ASN A 76 1.88 -17.64 5.44
C ASN A 76 2.16 -16.19 5.05
N VAL A 77 1.62 -15.22 5.79
CA VAL A 77 1.77 -13.79 5.47
C VAL A 77 2.72 -13.11 6.45
N LYS A 78 3.83 -12.58 5.94
CA LYS A 78 4.69 -11.62 6.64
C LYS A 78 4.37 -10.22 6.14
N THR A 79 4.52 -9.21 6.98
CA THR A 79 4.25 -7.82 6.58
C THR A 79 5.40 -6.90 6.96
N ILE A 80 5.70 -5.95 6.07
CA ILE A 80 6.56 -4.80 6.39
C ILE A 80 5.91 -3.51 5.91
N ASN A 81 6.18 -2.43 6.63
CA ASN A 81 5.90 -1.08 6.19
C ASN A 81 7.17 -0.47 5.63
N VAL A 82 7.09 0.12 4.44
CA VAL A 82 8.22 0.82 3.83
C VAL A 82 7.75 2.23 3.49
N ILE A 83 8.35 3.20 4.17
CA ILE A 83 8.07 4.62 3.96
C ILE A 83 8.68 5.02 2.62
N PHE A 84 7.89 5.67 1.77
CA PHE A 84 8.28 6.16 0.43
C PHE A 84 9.16 5.20 -0.40
N PRO A 85 8.66 4.01 -0.81
CA PRO A 85 9.42 3.07 -1.63
C PRO A 85 9.80 3.61 -3.02
N CYS A 86 9.24 4.76 -3.41
CA CYS A 86 9.59 5.49 -4.61
C CYS A 86 10.85 6.36 -4.47
N GLU A 87 11.32 6.60 -3.24
CA GLU A 87 12.47 7.45 -2.89
C GLU A 87 13.32 6.76 -1.79
N MET A 88 13.61 5.46 -1.96
CA MET A 88 14.28 4.64 -0.94
C MET A 88 15.76 4.99 -0.74
N PHE A 89 16.17 5.12 0.54
CA PHE A 89 17.56 5.02 0.96
C PHE A 89 17.96 3.55 1.17
N ASP A 90 19.22 3.33 1.55
CA ASP A 90 19.76 1.99 1.76
C ASP A 90 19.03 1.25 2.89
N ASP A 91 18.64 1.94 3.96
CA ASP A 91 17.90 1.34 5.08
C ASP A 91 16.55 0.75 4.64
N GLU A 92 15.79 1.44 3.78
CA GLU A 92 14.53 0.89 3.25
C GLU A 92 14.76 -0.30 2.31
N ARG A 93 15.84 -0.24 1.51
CA ARG A 93 16.23 -1.35 0.63
C ARG A 93 16.59 -2.57 1.45
N ASP A 94 17.40 -2.40 2.48
CA ASP A 94 17.83 -3.46 3.41
C ASP A 94 16.65 -4.05 4.18
N LYS A 95 15.70 -3.21 4.61
CA LYS A 95 14.46 -3.68 5.23
C LYS A 95 13.69 -4.64 4.31
N ILE A 96 13.58 -4.33 3.02
CA ILE A 96 12.93 -5.23 2.06
C ILE A 96 13.75 -6.49 1.88
N THR A 97 15.04 -6.38 1.53
CA THR A 97 15.88 -7.54 1.18
C THR A 97 16.02 -8.53 2.32
N ASN A 98 16.16 -8.07 3.57
CA ASN A 98 16.26 -8.90 4.76
C ASN A 98 14.97 -9.70 5.05
N ASN A 99 13.83 -9.26 4.52
CA ASN A 99 12.54 -9.92 4.69
C ASN A 99 12.15 -10.86 3.54
N LEU A 100 13.00 -11.03 2.52
CA LEU A 100 12.71 -11.92 1.37
C LEU A 100 13.04 -13.40 1.62
N ASN A 101 13.61 -13.74 2.78
CA ASN A 101 13.95 -15.12 3.10
C ASN A 101 12.70 -15.99 3.23
N ASN A 102 12.68 -17.10 2.46
CA ASN A 102 11.56 -18.03 2.32
C ASN A 102 10.26 -17.37 1.82
N VAL A 103 10.37 -16.34 0.99
CA VAL A 103 9.23 -15.68 0.33
C VAL A 103 9.16 -16.16 -1.12
N ASP A 104 8.00 -16.65 -1.55
CA ASP A 104 7.74 -16.98 -2.96
C ASP A 104 6.98 -15.86 -3.69
N THR A 105 6.31 -14.98 -2.93
CA THR A 105 5.46 -13.93 -3.49
C THR A 105 5.56 -12.64 -2.68
N VAL A 106 5.75 -11.52 -3.37
CA VAL A 106 5.68 -10.17 -2.80
C VAL A 106 4.40 -9.50 -3.28
N LEU A 107 3.52 -9.19 -2.32
CA LEU A 107 2.26 -8.49 -2.52
C LEU A 107 2.46 -7.02 -2.13
N ILE A 108 2.12 -6.08 -3.02
CA ILE A 108 2.49 -4.66 -2.84
C ILE A 108 1.23 -3.79 -2.74
N LEU A 109 0.95 -3.30 -1.53
CA LEU A 109 -0.07 -2.29 -1.25
C LEU A 109 0.55 -0.89 -1.32
N ALA A 110 0.77 -0.40 -2.54
CA ALA A 110 1.37 0.90 -2.80
C ALA A 110 0.95 1.47 -4.15
N CYS A 111 1.23 2.76 -4.39
CA CYS A 111 1.04 3.38 -5.71
C CYS A 111 2.05 2.85 -6.75
N SER A 112 1.83 3.15 -8.03
CA SER A 112 2.69 2.67 -9.13
C SER A 112 4.17 3.05 -8.99
N SER A 113 4.50 4.26 -8.54
CA SER A 113 5.91 4.65 -8.32
C SER A 113 6.60 3.78 -7.28
N ALA A 114 5.92 3.50 -6.16
CA ALA A 114 6.44 2.62 -5.12
C ALA A 114 6.51 1.16 -5.60
N TYR A 115 5.53 0.70 -6.37
CA TYR A 115 5.58 -0.62 -7.02
C TYR A 115 6.82 -0.76 -7.91
N VAL A 116 7.14 0.24 -8.73
CA VAL A 116 8.34 0.21 -9.58
C VAL A 116 9.61 0.16 -8.73
N GLY A 117 9.72 1.02 -7.71
CA GLY A 117 10.89 1.03 -6.81
C GLY A 117 11.13 -0.33 -6.13
N ILE A 118 10.08 -0.95 -5.60
CA ILE A 118 10.16 -2.29 -4.98
C ILE A 118 10.48 -3.35 -6.04
N LYS A 119 9.81 -3.32 -7.19
CA LYS A 119 10.02 -4.28 -8.28
C LYS A 119 11.47 -4.28 -8.76
N ASP A 120 12.05 -3.10 -8.97
CA ASP A 120 13.43 -2.98 -9.45
C ASP A 120 14.46 -3.55 -8.47
N LEU A 121 14.17 -3.49 -7.17
CA LEU A 121 14.99 -4.10 -6.12
C LEU A 121 14.96 -5.64 -6.15
N ILE A 122 13.82 -6.23 -6.54
CA ILE A 122 13.60 -7.69 -6.47
C ILE A 122 13.56 -8.39 -7.84
N LYS A 123 13.70 -7.66 -8.95
CA LYS A 123 13.52 -8.16 -10.33
C LYS A 123 14.39 -9.36 -10.74
N ASN A 124 15.54 -9.55 -10.08
CA ASN A 124 16.47 -10.63 -10.37
C ASN A 124 16.28 -11.86 -9.45
N LYS A 125 15.22 -11.88 -8.64
CA LYS A 125 14.87 -13.00 -7.75
C LYS A 125 13.72 -13.78 -8.35
N ASP A 126 13.70 -15.09 -8.11
CA ASP A 126 12.59 -15.97 -8.46
C ASP A 126 11.42 -15.78 -7.47
N ILE A 127 10.82 -14.59 -7.50
CA ILE A 127 9.75 -14.16 -6.60
C ILE A 127 8.63 -13.55 -7.45
N LYS A 128 7.41 -14.04 -7.26
CA LYS A 128 6.22 -13.49 -7.91
C LYS A 128 5.90 -12.11 -7.32
N ILE A 129 5.65 -11.11 -8.16
CA ILE A 129 5.33 -9.75 -7.70
C ILE A 129 3.89 -9.42 -8.08
N VAL A 130 3.05 -9.16 -7.08
CA VAL A 130 1.63 -8.86 -7.27
C VAL A 130 1.32 -7.45 -6.78
N PRO A 131 1.02 -6.48 -7.67
CA PRO A 131 0.50 -5.19 -7.23
C PRO A 131 -0.93 -5.35 -6.72
N MET A 132 -1.28 -4.61 -5.67
CA MET A 132 -2.66 -4.55 -5.16
C MET A 132 -3.43 -3.32 -5.60
N MET A 133 -2.74 -2.30 -6.11
CA MET A 133 -3.35 -1.04 -6.53
C MET A 133 -2.95 -0.66 -7.95
N LYS A 134 -3.82 0.08 -8.63
CA LYS A 134 -3.59 0.66 -9.96
C LYS A 134 -3.70 2.18 -9.88
N THR A 135 -2.64 2.88 -10.25
CA THR A 135 -2.66 4.35 -10.34
C THR A 135 -3.59 4.82 -11.45
N LYS A 136 -4.46 5.77 -11.11
CA LYS A 136 -5.47 6.37 -12.02
C LYS A 136 -5.18 7.85 -12.35
N GLY A 137 -4.25 8.48 -11.63
CA GLY A 137 -3.87 9.85 -11.89
C GLY A 137 -2.99 10.45 -10.82
N SER A 138 -2.69 11.73 -10.98
CA SER A 138 -2.02 12.53 -9.96
C SER A 138 -3.04 13.08 -8.96
N PHE A 139 -2.64 13.19 -7.71
CA PHE A 139 -3.52 13.55 -6.61
C PHE A 139 -3.02 14.80 -5.87
N VAL A 140 -3.86 15.82 -5.86
CA VAL A 140 -3.72 16.97 -4.97
C VAL A 140 -4.79 16.81 -3.89
N MET A 141 -4.34 16.48 -2.68
CA MET A 141 -5.22 16.15 -1.57
C MET A 141 -5.27 17.30 -0.56
N ARG A 142 -6.44 17.46 0.05
CA ARG A 142 -6.61 18.26 1.25
C ARG A 142 -7.04 17.34 2.39
N LEU A 143 -6.27 17.35 3.47
CA LEU A 143 -6.61 16.63 4.70
C LEU A 143 -7.37 17.58 5.64
N VAL A 144 -8.45 17.06 6.22
CA VAL A 144 -9.22 17.71 7.29
C VAL A 144 -9.37 16.75 8.46
N LYS A 145 -9.72 17.25 9.63
CA LYS A 145 -10.06 16.37 10.76
C LYS A 145 -11.35 15.61 10.46
N ASP A 146 -11.43 14.37 10.95
CA ASP A 146 -12.68 13.63 11.01
C ASP A 146 -13.60 14.18 12.12
N GLU A 147 -14.79 13.60 12.25
CA GLU A 147 -15.81 14.03 13.21
C GLU A 147 -15.33 13.94 14.67
N SER A 148 -14.41 13.00 14.95
CA SER A 148 -13.83 12.81 16.28
C SER A 148 -12.74 13.84 16.61
N GLY A 149 -12.15 14.46 15.59
CA GLY A 149 -10.98 15.33 15.72
C GLY A 149 -9.66 14.59 15.97
N ALA A 150 -9.69 13.27 16.16
CA ALA A 150 -8.51 12.45 16.47
C ALA A 150 -7.78 11.95 15.22
N ASN A 151 -8.48 11.83 14.10
CA ASN A 151 -7.90 11.40 12.84
C ASN A 151 -8.14 12.44 11.74
N SER A 152 -7.40 12.27 10.65
CA SER A 152 -7.60 13.00 9.41
C SER A 152 -8.40 12.16 8.43
N ARG A 153 -9.10 12.83 7.52
CA ARG A 153 -9.77 12.27 6.35
C ARG A 153 -9.52 13.15 5.14
N ILE A 154 -9.78 12.62 3.96
CA ILE A 154 -9.66 13.40 2.72
C ILE A 154 -10.91 14.26 2.53
N ASP A 155 -10.71 15.57 2.37
CA ASP A 155 -11.75 16.51 1.92
C ASP A 155 -11.98 16.32 0.42
N LYS A 156 -12.97 15.50 0.06
CA LYS A 156 -13.27 15.13 -1.33
C LYS A 156 -13.67 16.34 -2.18
N GLU A 157 -14.33 17.34 -1.60
CA GLU A 157 -14.82 18.52 -2.32
C GLU A 157 -13.67 19.41 -2.79
N ASN A 158 -12.62 19.51 -1.98
CA ASN A 158 -11.47 20.37 -2.26
C ASN A 158 -10.23 19.61 -2.77
N SER A 159 -10.29 18.29 -2.85
CA SER A 159 -9.25 17.46 -3.43
C SER A 159 -9.47 17.28 -4.94
N ARG A 160 -8.38 17.07 -5.69
CA ARG A 160 -8.42 16.94 -7.16
C ARG A 160 -7.60 15.76 -7.64
N ILE A 161 -8.21 14.93 -8.48
CA ILE A 161 -7.54 13.83 -9.20
C ILE A 161 -7.39 14.23 -10.66
N PHE A 162 -6.15 14.42 -11.09
CA PHE A 162 -5.81 14.66 -12.48
C PHE A 162 -5.56 13.31 -13.16
N LYS A 163 -6.58 12.81 -13.86
CA LYS A 163 -6.47 11.56 -14.61
C LYS A 163 -5.55 11.78 -15.81
N ASN A 164 -4.51 10.97 -15.92
CA ASN A 164 -3.71 10.93 -17.14
C ASN A 164 -4.59 10.27 -18.22
N LYS A 165 -4.96 11.02 -19.26
CA LYS A 165 -5.48 10.42 -20.50
C LYS A 165 -4.29 9.66 -21.11
N ILE A 166 -4.27 8.34 -20.94
CA ILE A 166 -3.41 7.44 -21.72
C ILE A 166 -4.31 6.84 -22.79
#